data_AF-A0A7V0P340-F1
#
_entry.id   AF-A0A7V0P340-F1
#
_cell.length_a   1.000
_cell.length_b   1.000
_cell.length_c   1.000
_cell.angle_alpha   90.00
_cell.angle_beta   90.00
_cell.angle_gamma   90.00
#
_symmetry.space_group_name_H-M   'P 1'
#
loop_
_entity.id
_entity.type
_entity.pdbx_description
1 polymer ?
#
loop_
_entity_poly.entity_id
_entity_poly.type
_entity_poly.pdbx_seq_one_letter_code
_entity_poly.pdbx_strand_id
1 'polypeptide(L)' 'MREEVLFRDTLSYWSSTTFAEHTNNAWIVMFDGAYALSSYKSNHYHVRCVRG' A
#
# COMPACT_ATOMS: atom_id res chain seq x y z
N MET A 1 20.17 -20.70 -7.82
CA MET A 1 19.95 -19.31 -8.24
C MET A 1 18.48 -19.02 -8.01
N ARG A 2 18.11 -18.02 -7.19
CA ARG A 2 16.69 -17.61 -7.11
C ARG A 2 16.40 -16.80 -8.35
N GLU A 3 15.39 -17.22 -9.13
CA GLU A 3 14.92 -16.46 -10.29
C GLU A 3 14.46 -15.07 -9.84
N GLU A 4 14.70 -14.05 -10.67
CA GLU A 4 14.14 -12.73 -10.43
C GLU A 4 12.61 -12.83 -10.46
N VAL A 5 11.96 -12.32 -9.41
CA VAL A 5 10.50 -12.23 -9.37
C VAL A 5 10.08 -11.15 -10.34
N LEU A 6 9.62 -11.56 -11.52
CA LEU A 6 8.96 -10.67 -12.47
C LEU A 6 7.80 -10.00 -11.74
N PHE A 7 7.73 -8.66 -11.83
CA PHE A 7 6.76 -7.79 -11.15
C PHE A 7 6.95 -7.62 -9.64
N ARG A 8 8.18 -7.72 -9.12
CA ARG A 8 8.46 -7.25 -7.76
C ARG A 8 8.14 -5.76 -7.65
N ASP A 9 7.25 -5.44 -6.72
CA ASP A 9 6.86 -4.08 -6.42
C ASP A 9 7.13 -3.76 -4.95
N THR A 10 8.11 -2.88 -4.75
CA THR A 10 8.61 -2.46 -3.44
C THR A 10 8.00 -1.14 -2.97
N LEU A 11 7.04 -0.58 -3.71
CA LEU A 11 6.38 0.66 -3.33
C LEU A 11 5.21 0.40 -2.39
N SER A 12 4.87 1.43 -1.61
CA SER A 12 3.67 1.47 -0.78
C SER A 12 2.58 2.28 -1.47
N TYR A 13 1.36 1.75 -1.48
CA TYR A 13 0.22 2.37 -2.15
C TYR A 13 -0.90 2.72 -1.20
N TRP A 14 -1.50 3.88 -1.39
CA TRP A 14 -2.74 4.23 -0.70
C TRP A 14 -3.90 3.32 -1.13
N SER A 15 -4.73 2.95 -0.15
CA SER A 15 -6.11 2.50 -0.36
C SER A 15 -7.08 3.64 -0.08
N SER A 16 -8.25 3.63 -0.73
CA SER A 16 -9.33 4.61 -0.47
C SER A 16 -10.02 4.43 0.90
N THR A 17 -9.59 3.45 1.69
CA THR A 17 -10.21 3.11 2.98
C THR A 17 -9.55 3.89 4.13
N THR A 18 -10.34 4.69 4.86
CA THR A 18 -9.91 5.33 6.10
C THR A 18 -9.80 4.29 7.22
N PHE A 19 -8.77 4.40 8.06
CA PHE A 19 -8.62 3.52 9.22
C PHE A 19 -9.63 3.92 10.31
N ALA A 20 -10.44 2.97 10.77
CA ALA A 20 -11.59 3.27 11.62
C ALA A 20 -11.20 3.77 13.02
N GLU A 21 -10.17 3.18 13.63
CA GLU A 21 -9.75 3.55 15.00
C GLU A 21 -9.07 4.94 15.05
N HIS A 22 -8.38 5.31 13.98
CA HIS A 22 -7.73 6.62 13.84
C HIS A 22 -8.03 7.21 12.46
N THR A 23 -9.05 8.05 12.39
CA THR A 23 -9.56 8.61 11.12
C THR A 23 -8.58 9.56 10.41
N ASN A 24 -7.54 10.02 11.11
CA ASN A 24 -6.39 10.72 10.54
C ASN A 24 -5.49 9.81 9.69
N ASN A 25 -5.71 8.49 9.74
CA ASN A 25 -4.96 7.49 8.99
C ASN A 25 -5.82 6.90 7.86
N ALA A 26 -5.13 6.38 6.85
CA ALA A 26 -5.70 5.50 5.82
C ALA A 26 -4.86 4.23 5.70
N TRP A 27 -5.39 3.22 5.03
CA TRP A 27 -4.65 1.98 4.77
C TRP A 27 -3.65 2.17 3.63
N ILE A 28 -2.43 1.65 3.83
CA ILE A 28 -1.46 1.42 2.77
C ILE A 28 -1.29 -0.07 2.52
N VAL A 29 -1.00 -0.43 1.27
CA VAL A 29 -0.71 -1.81 0.86
C VAL A 29 0.70 -1.90 0.28
N MET A 30 1.42 -2.94 0.65
CA MET A 30 2.75 -3.28 0.11
C MET A 30 2.71 -4.70 -0.44
N PHE A 31 3.05 -4.85 -1.72
CA PHE A 31 3.06 -6.15 -2.37
C PHE A 31 4.30 -6.96 -2.01
N ASP A 32 5.44 -6.30 -1.76
CA ASP A 32 6.61 -6.93 -1.16
C ASP A 32 6.30 -7.31 0.30
N GLY A 33 6.06 -8.59 0.54
CA GLY A 33 5.72 -9.14 1.86
C GLY A 33 4.23 -9.12 2.23
N ALA A 34 3.34 -8.70 1.32
CA ALA A 34 1.88 -8.79 1.48
C ALA A 34 1.32 -8.10 2.75
N TYR A 35 1.75 -6.86 3.00
CA TYR A 35 1.34 -6.10 4.18
C TYR A 35 0.18 -5.14 3.89
N ALA A 36 -0.68 -4.96 4.91
CA ALA A 36 -1.64 -3.86 5.01
C ALA A 36 -1.43 -3.14 6.34
N LEU A 37 -1.11 -1.84 6.30
CA LEU A 37 -0.77 -1.04 7.47
C LEU A 37 -1.59 0.26 7.49
N SER A 38 -1.80 0.85 8.66
CA SER A 38 -2.37 2.20 8.75
C SER A 38 -1.26 3.26 8.76
N SER A 39 -1.46 4.37 8.08
CA SER A 39 -0.52 5.50 8.05
C SER A 39 -1.25 6.84 7.97
N TYR A 40 -0.65 7.90 8.50
CA TYR A 40 -1.24 9.25 8.49
C TYR A 40 -1.52 9.75 7.08
N LYS A 41 -2.71 10.31 6.85
CA LYS A 41 -3.13 10.86 5.54
C LYS A 41 -2.24 12.00 5.03
N SER A 42 -1.46 12.63 5.91
CA SER A 42 -0.46 13.66 5.55
C SER A 42 0.82 13.10 4.94
N ASN A 43 1.02 11.78 4.97
CA ASN A 43 2.19 11.14 4.39
C ASN A 43 2.07 11.02 2.87
N HIS A 44 3.23 10.87 2.21
CA HIS A 44 3.32 10.73 0.77
C HIS A 44 3.54 9.26 0.40
N TYR A 45 2.56 8.65 -0.27
CA TYR A 45 2.64 7.31 -0.84
C TYR A 45 2.10 7.30 -2.27
N HIS A 46 2.35 6.21 -2.99
CA HIS A 46 1.94 6.08 -4.39
C HIS A 46 0.46 5.75 -4.52
N VAL A 47 -0.09 6.02 -5.70
CA VAL A 47 -1.41 5.54 -6.13
C VAL A 47 -1.23 4.59 -7.30
N ARG A 48 -2.11 3.58 -7.39
CA ARG A 48 -2.10 2.59 -8.47
C ARG A 48 -3.50 2.53 -9.08
N CYS A 49 -3.57 2.60 -10.41
CA CYS A 49 -4.83 2.42 -11.13
C CYS A 49 -5.33 0.98 -10.97
N VAL A 50 -6.64 0.83 -10.70
CA VAL A 50 -7.30 -0.48 -10.56
C VAL A 50 -8.40 -0.58 -11.62
N ARG A 51 -8.51 -1.74 -12.30
CA ARG A 51 -9.59 -2.04 -13.25
C ARG A 51 -10.48 -3.15 -12.67
N GLY A 52 -11.80 -3.02 -12.85
CA GLY A 52 -12.81 -4.03 -12.53
C GLY A 52 -13.11 -4.97 -13.68
#